data_AF-A0AAW0SBW0-F1
#
_entry.id   AF-A0AAW0SBW0-F1
#
_cell.length_a   1.000
_cell.length_b   1.000
_cell.length_c   1.000
_cell.angle_alpha   90.00
_cell.angle_beta   90.00
_cell.angle_gamma   90.00
#
_symmetry.space_group_name_H-M   'P 1'
#
loop_
_entity.id
_entity.type
_entity.pdbx_description
1 polymer ?
#
loop_
_entity_poly.entity_id
_entity_poly.type
_entity_poly.pdbx_seq_one_letter_code
_entity_poly.pdbx_strand_id
1 'polypeptide(L)'
;MEESEMKKKKEEEEEEEEEEEEEEEEERERKIENANSFPPPPLPSPPPPPLPAPPPPPLSLPPPPPRIIYGRVVQGEITHLLITMKKGSKWTSTQTGEATDPLSAQLQGLYNQIASLDPLGSPLEPLEFLEPFLAVIRSEDTTGPVTRDALGAVNRMLGYGLLDPPPVAPLHHHHHHHQHHHQHRLASVSAAAEGISSAVTRARFIGTESAADEAVLFGILWVLRALVLSRAGVLLSNDSICEILNSAF
;
A
#
# COMPACT_ATOMS: atom_id res chain seq x y z
N MET A 1 28.80 -4.57 -122.31
CA MET A 1 27.90 -3.55 -121.72
C MET A 1 27.17 -4.13 -120.51
N GLU A 2 26.73 -5.41 -120.56
CA GLU A 2 26.13 -6.08 -119.39
C GLU A 2 27.14 -6.44 -118.27
N GLU A 3 28.37 -6.85 -118.58
CA GLU A 3 29.38 -7.18 -117.55
C GLU A 3 29.81 -5.98 -116.69
N SER A 4 29.79 -4.76 -117.24
CA SER A 4 30.15 -3.54 -116.51
C SER A 4 29.06 -3.07 -115.55
N GLU A 5 27.79 -3.36 -115.84
CA GLU A 5 26.69 -3.03 -114.93
C GLU A 5 26.60 -4.04 -113.78
N MET A 6 26.89 -5.32 -114.05
CA MET A 6 26.89 -6.35 -113.02
C MET A 6 28.03 -6.17 -112.01
N LYS A 7 29.20 -5.68 -112.47
CA LYS A 7 30.33 -5.38 -111.59
C LYS A 7 30.05 -4.16 -110.70
N LYS A 8 29.45 -3.11 -111.27
CA LYS A 8 29.07 -1.91 -110.51
C LYS A 8 28.02 -2.22 -109.44
N LYS A 9 27.03 -3.05 -109.77
CA LYS A 9 26.00 -3.45 -108.81
C LYS A 9 26.58 -4.28 -107.66
N LYS A 10 27.59 -5.10 -107.94
CA LYS A 10 28.28 -5.88 -106.91
C LYS A 10 29.13 -5.00 -105.98
N GLU A 11 29.82 -3.99 -106.53
CA GLU A 11 30.58 -3.02 -105.73
C GLU A 11 29.66 -2.17 -104.83
N GLU A 12 28.48 -1.74 -105.32
CA GLU A 12 27.50 -1.01 -104.49
C GLU A 12 26.92 -1.90 -103.37
N GLU A 13 26.69 -3.19 -103.62
CA GLU A 13 26.15 -4.14 -102.62
C GLU A 13 27.20 -4.50 -101.54
N GLU A 14 28.49 -4.53 -101.91
CA GLU A 14 29.61 -4.78 -100.98
C GLU A 14 29.91 -3.54 -100.11
N GLU A 15 29.73 -2.33 -100.64
CA GLU A 15 29.86 -1.07 -99.90
C GLU A 15 28.69 -0.84 -98.92
N GLU A 16 27.46 -1.23 -99.28
CA GLU A 16 26.31 -1.24 -98.36
C GLU A 16 26.47 -2.25 -97.22
N GLU A 17 27.03 -3.45 -97.48
CA GLU A 17 27.31 -4.44 -96.43
C GLU A 17 28.41 -3.96 -95.46
N GLU A 18 29.47 -3.29 -95.95
CA GLU A 18 30.51 -2.72 -95.08
C GLU A 18 29.97 -1.57 -94.19
N GLU A 19 29.10 -0.71 -94.70
CA GLU A 19 28.46 0.35 -93.90
C GLU A 19 27.54 -0.21 -92.81
N GLU A 20 26.77 -1.28 -93.10
CA GLU A 20 25.92 -1.93 -92.08
C GLU A 20 26.75 -2.61 -90.97
N GLU A 21 27.90 -3.23 -91.30
CA GLU A 21 28.79 -3.83 -90.30
C GLU A 21 29.44 -2.77 -89.39
N GLU A 22 29.86 -1.62 -89.93
CA GLU A 22 30.41 -0.52 -89.13
C GLU A 22 29.38 0.08 -88.16
N GLU A 23 28.12 0.26 -88.61
CA GLU A 23 27.04 0.75 -87.73
C GLU A 23 26.71 -0.24 -86.60
N GLU A 24 26.72 -1.55 -86.87
CA GLU A 24 26.53 -2.57 -85.84
C GLU A 24 27.66 -2.58 -84.80
N GLU A 25 28.91 -2.37 -85.23
CA GLU A 25 30.06 -2.35 -84.32
C GLU A 25 30.03 -1.12 -83.41
N GLU A 26 29.72 0.07 -83.95
CA GLU A 26 29.55 1.29 -83.14
C GLU A 26 28.40 1.14 -82.12
N GLU A 27 27.28 0.50 -82.48
CA GLU A 27 26.18 0.28 -81.54
C GLU A 27 26.59 -0.68 -80.41
N ARG A 28 27.43 -1.70 -80.71
CA ARG A 28 27.96 -2.63 -79.71
C ARG A 28 28.90 -1.94 -78.74
N GLU A 29 29.81 -1.08 -79.21
CA GLU A 29 30.72 -0.34 -78.33
C GLU A 29 29.96 0.62 -77.39
N ARG A 30 28.95 1.33 -77.91
CA ARG A 30 28.09 2.21 -77.09
C ARG A 30 27.32 1.44 -76.02
N LYS A 31 26.88 0.20 -76.31
CA LYS A 31 26.22 -0.67 -75.32
C LYS A 31 27.18 -1.11 -74.21
N ILE A 32 28.45 -1.36 -74.53
CA ILE A 32 29.46 -1.79 -73.55
C ILE A 32 29.86 -0.62 -72.64
N GLU A 33 30.07 0.58 -73.19
CA GLU A 33 30.44 1.75 -72.39
C GLU A 33 29.32 2.15 -71.41
N ASN A 34 28.05 2.07 -71.84
CA ASN A 34 26.91 2.33 -70.98
C ASN A 34 26.77 1.29 -69.84
N ALA A 35 27.07 0.02 -70.11
CA ALA A 35 26.99 -1.05 -69.11
C ALA A 35 28.01 -0.89 -67.97
N ASN A 36 29.19 -0.31 -68.24
CA ASN A 36 30.25 -0.12 -67.26
C ASN A 36 30.10 1.15 -66.39
N SER A 37 29.04 1.95 -66.60
CA SER A 37 28.81 3.19 -65.86
C SER A 37 28.03 3.02 -64.54
N PHE A 38 27.56 1.81 -64.21
CA PHE A 38 26.74 1.58 -63.04
C PHE A 38 27.58 1.34 -61.77
N PRO A 39 27.43 2.17 -60.72
CA PRO A 39 28.08 1.91 -59.44
C PRO A 39 27.52 0.62 -58.81
N PRO A 40 28.33 -0.15 -58.06
CA PRO A 40 27.85 -1.36 -57.39
C PRO A 40 26.74 -1.01 -56.39
N PRO A 41 25.77 -1.93 -56.18
CA PRO A 41 24.67 -1.68 -55.25
C PRO A 41 25.20 -1.51 -53.82
N PRO A 42 24.57 -0.66 -52.99
CA PRO A 42 24.96 -0.47 -51.60
C PRO A 42 24.79 -1.76 -50.80
N LEU A 43 25.70 -2.02 -49.87
CA LEU A 43 25.63 -3.16 -48.96
C LEU A 43 24.38 -3.07 -48.05
N PRO A 44 23.77 -4.21 -47.68
CA PRO A 44 22.63 -4.22 -46.76
C PRO A 44 23.04 -3.75 -45.36
N SER A 45 22.17 -2.96 -44.71
CA SER A 45 22.36 -2.46 -43.36
C SER A 45 22.27 -3.58 -42.31
N PRO A 46 23.03 -3.49 -41.19
CA PRO A 46 22.98 -4.50 -40.14
C PRO A 46 21.62 -4.50 -39.42
N PRO A 47 21.16 -5.66 -38.91
CA PRO A 47 19.89 -5.74 -38.20
C PRO A 47 19.91 -4.93 -36.90
N PRO A 48 18.76 -4.35 -36.48
CA PRO A 48 18.67 -3.60 -35.23
C PRO A 48 18.89 -4.53 -34.02
N PRO A 49 19.41 -4.00 -32.90
CA PRO A 49 19.59 -4.78 -31.67
C PRO A 49 18.24 -5.27 -31.13
N PRO A 50 18.21 -6.43 -30.43
CA PRO A 50 16.99 -6.96 -29.84
C PRO A 50 16.42 -5.99 -28.79
N LEU A 51 15.10 -5.83 -28.80
CA LEU A 51 14.38 -5.00 -27.84
C LEU A 51 14.57 -5.55 -26.40
N PRO A 52 14.65 -4.68 -25.38
CA PRO A 52 14.71 -5.11 -23.99
C PRO A 52 13.44 -5.88 -23.61
N ALA A 53 13.60 -6.94 -22.80
CA ALA A 53 12.50 -7.77 -22.33
C ALA A 53 11.46 -6.94 -21.56
N PRO A 54 10.16 -7.27 -21.66
CA PRO A 54 9.12 -6.59 -20.90
C PRO A 54 9.36 -6.79 -19.39
N PRO A 55 9.03 -5.79 -18.55
CA PRO A 55 9.16 -5.92 -17.10
C PRO A 55 8.26 -7.06 -16.60
N PRO A 56 8.68 -7.77 -15.54
CA PRO A 56 7.86 -8.83 -14.95
C PRO A 56 6.51 -8.27 -14.50
N PRO A 57 5.43 -9.07 -14.55
CA PRO A 57 4.13 -8.64 -14.04
C PRO A 57 4.25 -8.27 -12.56
N PRO A 58 3.51 -7.26 -12.07
CA PRO A 58 3.55 -6.89 -10.66
C PRO A 58 3.18 -8.12 -9.82
N LEU A 59 4.01 -8.43 -8.82
CA LEU A 59 3.72 -9.46 -7.83
C LEU A 59 2.30 -9.22 -7.28
N SER A 60 1.44 -10.22 -7.40
CA SER A 60 0.07 -10.17 -6.87
C SER A 60 0.12 -9.74 -5.40
N LEU A 61 -0.44 -8.56 -5.11
CA LEU A 61 -0.53 -8.02 -3.76
C LEU A 61 -1.17 -9.08 -2.84
N PRO A 62 -0.65 -9.33 -1.63
CA PRO A 62 -1.31 -10.25 -0.71
C PRO A 62 -2.77 -9.82 -0.50
N PRO A 63 -3.71 -10.78 -0.39
CA PRO A 63 -5.11 -10.45 -0.16
C PRO A 63 -5.22 -9.58 1.11
N PRO A 64 -6.10 -8.57 1.12
CA PRO A 64 -6.28 -7.74 2.31
C PRO A 64 -6.61 -8.64 3.51
N PRO A 65 -6.06 -8.34 4.70
CA PRO A 65 -6.33 -9.16 5.87
C PRO A 65 -7.85 -9.25 6.10
N PRO A 66 -8.36 -10.44 6.46
CA PRO A 66 -9.80 -10.65 6.65
C PRO A 66 -10.35 -9.67 7.70
N ARG A 67 -11.22 -8.76 7.24
CA ARG A 67 -11.79 -7.66 8.02
C ARG A 67 -12.59 -8.11 9.26
N ILE A 68 -13.03 -9.36 9.29
CA ILE A 68 -13.85 -9.97 10.35
C ILE A 68 -13.02 -10.44 11.55
N ILE A 69 -11.70 -10.61 11.42
CA ILE A 69 -10.86 -11.09 12.54
C ILE A 69 -10.71 -10.02 13.64
N TYR A 70 -10.59 -8.74 13.27
CA TYR A 70 -10.33 -7.66 14.22
C TYR A 70 -11.47 -7.44 15.21
N GLY A 71 -12.73 -7.54 14.77
CA GLY A 71 -13.89 -7.43 15.67
C GLY A 71 -13.90 -8.52 16.75
N ARG A 72 -13.52 -9.76 16.40
CA ARG A 72 -13.43 -10.87 17.37
C ARG A 72 -12.32 -10.66 18.39
N VAL A 73 -11.19 -10.10 17.97
CA VAL A 73 -10.11 -9.70 18.88
C VAL A 73 -10.64 -8.70 19.90
N VAL A 74 -11.27 -7.61 19.44
CA VAL A 74 -11.82 -6.57 20.34
C VAL A 74 -12.88 -7.16 21.27
N GLN A 75 -13.79 -8.01 20.78
CA GLN A 75 -14.77 -8.70 21.64
C GLN A 75 -14.13 -9.57 22.72
N GLY A 76 -13.04 -10.27 22.39
CA GLY A 76 -12.27 -11.07 23.35
C GLY A 76 -11.67 -10.20 24.46
N GLU A 77 -11.07 -9.08 24.08
CA GLU A 77 -10.50 -8.10 25.04
C GLU A 77 -11.58 -7.48 25.93
N ILE A 78 -12.74 -7.09 25.36
CA ILE A 78 -13.89 -6.58 26.14
C ILE A 78 -14.33 -7.62 27.17
N THR A 79 -14.50 -8.87 26.75
CA THR A 79 -14.95 -9.95 27.62
C THR A 79 -13.97 -10.17 28.76
N HIS A 80 -12.66 -10.16 28.47
CA HIS A 80 -11.63 -10.28 29.49
C HIS A 80 -11.70 -9.14 30.51
N LEU A 81 -11.82 -7.90 30.04
CA LEU A 81 -11.88 -6.72 30.91
C LEU A 81 -13.11 -6.75 31.82
N LEU A 82 -14.29 -7.05 31.27
CA LEU A 82 -15.53 -7.18 32.05
C LEU A 82 -15.41 -8.25 33.14
N ILE A 83 -14.74 -9.36 32.86
CA ILE A 83 -14.47 -10.41 33.86
C ILE A 83 -13.55 -9.88 34.97
N THR A 84 -12.48 -9.17 34.62
CA THR A 84 -11.55 -8.58 35.60
C THR A 84 -12.25 -7.53 36.47
N MET A 85 -13.05 -6.65 35.90
CA MET A 85 -13.81 -5.62 36.61
C MET A 85 -14.81 -6.23 37.61
N LYS A 86 -15.52 -7.29 37.22
CA LYS A 86 -16.46 -8.01 38.12
C LYS A 86 -15.76 -8.69 39.29
N LYS A 87 -14.47 -9.06 39.16
CA LYS A 87 -13.68 -9.63 40.27
C LYS A 87 -13.25 -8.55 41.28
N GLY A 88 -12.84 -7.37 40.81
CA GLY A 88 -12.42 -6.26 41.66
C GLY A 88 -13.57 -5.60 42.44
N SER A 89 -14.79 -5.62 41.91
CA SER A 89 -15.97 -4.99 42.52
C SER A 89 -16.45 -5.66 43.83
N LYS A 90 -15.99 -6.88 44.13
CA LYS A 90 -16.46 -7.69 45.27
C LYS A 90 -16.08 -7.17 46.67
N TRP A 91 -15.26 -6.12 46.79
CA TRP A 91 -14.88 -5.57 48.11
C TRP A 91 -15.67 -4.31 48.51
N THR A 92 -16.48 -3.74 47.62
CA THR A 92 -17.28 -2.54 47.94
C THR A 92 -18.78 -2.81 47.85
N SER A 93 -19.41 -2.78 49.03
CA SER A 93 -20.84 -2.57 49.28
C SER A 93 -21.79 -3.79 49.32
N THR A 94 -22.00 -4.26 50.55
CA THR A 94 -23.36 -4.39 51.10
C THR A 94 -24.11 -3.06 50.97
N GLN A 95 -24.92 -2.89 49.92
CA GLN A 95 -26.27 -2.27 49.94
C GLN A 95 -26.72 -1.86 48.52
N THR A 96 -27.88 -2.40 48.14
CA THR A 96 -28.95 -1.78 47.34
C THR A 96 -28.61 -1.26 45.92
N GLY A 97 -28.91 -2.10 44.91
CA GLY A 97 -29.17 -1.69 43.53
C GLY A 97 -27.93 -1.61 42.65
N GLU A 98 -27.64 -2.68 41.89
CA GLU A 98 -26.58 -2.70 40.86
C GLU A 98 -26.84 -1.63 39.78
N ALA A 99 -26.42 -0.39 40.02
CA ALA A 99 -26.12 0.52 38.92
C ALA A 99 -24.89 -0.05 38.22
N THR A 100 -25.07 -0.61 37.02
CA THR A 100 -23.99 -1.08 36.17
C THR A 100 -22.97 0.05 36.01
N ASP A 101 -21.73 -0.20 36.44
CA ASP A 101 -20.63 0.78 36.34
C ASP A 101 -20.57 1.35 34.91
N PRO A 102 -20.50 2.69 34.73
CA PRO A 102 -20.54 3.33 33.42
C PRO A 102 -19.45 2.84 32.46
N LEU A 103 -18.28 2.42 32.97
CA LEU A 103 -17.22 1.84 32.13
C LEU A 103 -17.63 0.45 31.62
N SER A 104 -18.17 -0.39 32.51
CA SER A 104 -18.71 -1.70 32.11
C SER A 104 -19.88 -1.58 31.11
N ALA A 105 -20.71 -0.54 31.24
CA ALA A 105 -21.79 -0.26 30.28
C ALA A 105 -21.25 0.15 28.90
N GLN A 106 -20.21 0.99 28.84
CA GLN A 106 -19.57 1.39 27.58
C GLN A 106 -18.95 0.19 26.85
N LEU A 107 -18.22 -0.66 27.58
CA LEU A 107 -17.64 -1.90 27.06
C LEU A 107 -18.71 -2.85 26.53
N GLN A 108 -19.81 -3.03 27.28
CA GLN A 108 -20.93 -3.86 26.84
C GLN A 108 -21.63 -3.28 25.61
N GLY A 109 -21.77 -1.96 25.52
CA GLY A 109 -22.28 -1.26 24.35
C GLY A 109 -21.46 -1.55 23.10
N LEU A 110 -20.13 -1.41 23.19
CA LEU A 110 -19.21 -1.73 22.11
C LEU A 110 -19.28 -3.22 21.72
N TYR A 111 -19.36 -4.13 22.70
CA TYR A 111 -19.50 -5.57 22.42
C TYR A 111 -20.73 -5.86 21.56
N ASN A 112 -21.88 -5.29 21.93
CA ASN A 112 -23.15 -5.46 21.23
C ASN A 112 -23.11 -4.82 19.85
N GLN A 113 -22.49 -3.64 19.73
CA GLN A 113 -22.26 -2.99 18.44
C GLN A 113 -21.48 -3.91 17.52
N ILE A 114 -20.33 -4.42 17.94
CA ILE A 114 -19.51 -5.34 17.13
C ILE A 114 -20.28 -6.63 16.81
N ALA A 115 -21.07 -7.16 17.74
CA ALA A 115 -21.88 -8.37 17.52
C ALA A 115 -22.98 -8.16 16.47
N SER A 116 -23.45 -6.92 16.30
CA SER A 116 -24.48 -6.55 15.34
C SER A 116 -23.96 -6.18 13.95
N LEU A 117 -22.63 -6.04 13.80
CA LEU A 117 -22.02 -5.67 12.51
C LEU A 117 -22.17 -6.80 11.49
N ASP A 118 -22.62 -6.43 10.29
CA ASP A 118 -22.59 -7.30 9.12
C ASP A 118 -21.12 -7.63 8.79
N PRO A 119 -20.75 -8.91 8.60
CA PRO A 119 -19.44 -9.32 8.09
C PRO A 119 -18.96 -8.57 6.83
N LEU A 120 -19.90 -8.08 6.01
CA LEU A 120 -19.62 -7.30 4.78
C LEU A 120 -19.70 -5.77 4.99
N GLY A 121 -20.00 -5.31 6.20
CA GLY A 121 -20.20 -3.90 6.54
C GLY A 121 -18.93 -3.04 6.52
N SER A 122 -19.11 -1.74 6.78
CA SER A 122 -18.00 -0.81 6.97
C SER A 122 -17.17 -1.21 8.19
N PRO A 123 -15.82 -1.11 8.12
CA PRO A 123 -14.99 -1.37 9.28
C PRO A 123 -15.32 -0.38 10.39
N LEU A 124 -15.28 -0.86 11.64
CA LEU A 124 -15.44 0.00 12.80
C LEU A 124 -14.31 1.03 12.86
N GLU A 125 -14.63 2.27 13.19
CA GLU A 125 -13.64 3.32 13.22
C GLU A 125 -12.64 3.08 14.37
N PRO A 126 -11.32 3.16 14.11
CA PRO A 126 -10.25 3.02 15.11
C PRO A 126 -10.54 3.58 16.50
N LEU A 127 -10.90 4.86 16.57
CA LEU A 127 -11.13 5.52 17.86
C LEU A 127 -12.41 5.02 18.54
N GLU A 128 -13.45 4.68 17.78
CA GLU A 128 -14.74 4.24 18.31
C GLU A 128 -14.61 2.95 19.12
N PHE A 129 -13.81 1.98 18.66
CA PHE A 129 -13.58 0.76 19.41
C PHE A 129 -12.50 0.88 20.48
N LEU A 130 -11.61 1.86 20.38
CA LEU A 130 -10.59 2.12 21.40
C LEU A 130 -11.16 2.86 22.60
N GLU A 131 -12.10 3.78 22.39
CA GLU A 131 -12.54 4.74 23.41
C GLU A 131 -12.94 4.08 24.74
N PRO A 132 -13.69 2.96 24.79
CA PRO A 132 -14.01 2.30 26.05
C PRO A 132 -12.79 1.80 26.83
N PHE A 133 -11.73 1.36 26.14
CA PHE A 133 -10.48 0.94 26.77
C PHE A 133 -9.68 2.15 27.26
N LEU A 134 -9.65 3.23 26.49
CA LEU A 134 -8.99 4.48 26.87
C LEU A 134 -9.69 5.13 28.07
N ALA A 135 -11.01 5.05 28.15
CA ALA A 135 -11.79 5.51 29.29
C ALA A 135 -11.42 4.76 30.58
N VAL A 136 -11.20 3.44 30.49
CA VAL A 136 -10.71 2.65 31.62
C VAL A 136 -9.31 3.10 32.04
N ILE A 137 -8.39 3.29 31.10
CA ILE A 137 -7.00 3.73 31.40
C ILE A 137 -6.95 5.10 32.09
N ARG A 138 -7.85 6.02 31.71
CA ARG A 138 -7.93 7.37 32.29
C ARG A 138 -8.69 7.44 33.61
N SER A 139 -9.43 6.39 33.97
CA SER A 139 -10.30 6.42 35.15
C SER A 139 -9.50 6.23 36.43
N GLU A 140 -9.60 7.21 37.32
CA GLU A 140 -9.00 7.17 38.65
C GLU A 140 -9.62 6.11 39.58
N ASP A 141 -10.80 5.62 39.25
CA ASP A 141 -11.53 4.60 40.02
C ASP A 141 -11.18 3.17 39.61
N THR A 142 -10.29 2.98 38.62
CA THR A 142 -9.91 1.65 38.15
C THR A 142 -8.75 1.08 38.95
N THR A 143 -8.86 -0.17 39.39
CA THR A 143 -7.77 -0.86 40.10
C THR A 143 -6.63 -1.22 39.15
N GLY A 144 -5.40 -1.29 39.67
CA GLY A 144 -4.21 -1.66 38.88
C GLY A 144 -4.39 -2.85 37.93
N PRO A 145 -4.94 -4.01 38.35
CA PRO A 145 -5.18 -5.14 37.46
C PRO A 145 -6.11 -4.84 36.27
N VAL A 146 -7.17 -4.04 36.49
CA VAL A 146 -8.10 -3.61 35.43
C VAL A 146 -7.40 -2.68 34.45
N THR A 147 -6.68 -1.68 34.96
CA THR A 147 -5.91 -0.73 34.14
C THR A 147 -4.84 -1.44 33.32
N ARG A 148 -4.14 -2.40 33.92
CA ARG A 148 -3.13 -3.25 33.26
C ARG A 148 -3.75 -4.06 32.11
N ASP A 149 -4.90 -4.68 32.33
CA ASP A 149 -5.57 -5.45 31.29
C ASP A 149 -6.02 -4.56 30.13
N ALA A 150 -6.48 -3.34 30.41
CA ALA A 150 -6.84 -2.35 29.39
C ALA A 150 -5.62 -1.90 28.56
N LEU A 151 -4.49 -1.60 29.22
CA LEU A 151 -3.22 -1.29 28.55
C LEU A 151 -2.76 -2.47 27.68
N GLY A 152 -2.88 -3.70 28.20
CA GLY A 152 -2.57 -4.92 27.47
C GLY A 152 -3.43 -5.10 26.21
N ALA A 153 -4.72 -4.79 26.28
CA ALA A 153 -5.63 -4.82 25.14
C ALA A 153 -5.19 -3.82 24.06
N VAL A 154 -4.93 -2.56 24.42
CA VAL A 154 -4.43 -1.52 23.49
C VAL A 154 -3.12 -1.95 22.83
N ASN A 155 -2.18 -2.51 23.60
CA ASN A 155 -0.92 -3.02 23.07
C ASN A 155 -1.12 -4.15 22.05
N ARG A 156 -2.04 -5.08 22.33
CA ARG A 156 -2.39 -6.15 21.38
C ARG A 156 -3.04 -5.60 20.12
N MET A 157 -3.92 -4.62 20.23
CA MET A 157 -4.54 -3.97 19.07
C MET A 157 -3.50 -3.27 18.18
N LEU A 158 -2.52 -2.58 18.79
CA LEU A 158 -1.36 -2.03 18.08
C LEU A 158 -0.53 -3.13 17.41
N GLY A 159 -0.19 -4.19 18.15
CA GLY A 159 0.63 -5.30 17.66
C GLY A 159 -0.02 -6.12 16.54
N TYR A 160 -1.35 -6.19 16.49
CA TYR A 160 -2.10 -6.84 15.41
C TYR A 160 -2.37 -5.92 14.21
N GLY A 161 -1.93 -4.66 14.27
CA GLY A 161 -2.10 -3.70 13.17
C GLY A 161 -3.54 -3.21 12.98
N LEU A 162 -4.38 -3.20 14.02
CA LEU A 162 -5.75 -2.67 13.93
C LEU A 162 -5.77 -1.17 13.58
N LEU A 163 -4.67 -0.48 13.89
CA LEU A 163 -4.47 0.95 13.64
C LEU A 163 -3.49 1.19 12.47
N ASP A 164 -3.23 0.18 11.64
CA ASP A 164 -2.33 0.38 10.51
C ASP A 164 -2.96 1.34 9.50
N PRO A 165 -2.25 2.42 9.11
CA PRO A 165 -2.73 3.32 8.08
C PRO A 165 -2.87 2.56 6.75
N PRO A 166 -3.84 2.95 5.91
CA PRO A 166 -4.01 2.34 4.60
C PRO A 166 -2.72 2.46 3.78
N PRO A 167 -2.36 1.45 2.95
CA PRO A 167 -1.19 1.54 2.09
C PRO A 167 -1.22 2.81 1.23
N VAL A 168 -0.08 3.47 1.12
CA VAL A 168 0.09 4.60 0.20
C VAL A 168 0.15 4.01 -1.21
N ALA A 169 -0.97 3.99 -1.92
CA ALA A 169 -1.00 3.49 -3.29
C ALA A 169 -0.16 4.42 -4.20
N PRO A 170 0.69 3.88 -5.09
CA PRO A 170 1.47 4.71 -6.00
C PRO A 170 0.54 5.48 -6.95
N LEU A 171 0.90 6.75 -7.16
CA LEU A 171 0.20 7.75 -7.97
C LEU A 171 -0.11 7.25 -9.39
N HIS A 172 -1.25 6.58 -9.58
CA HIS A 172 -1.84 6.38 -10.89
C HIS A 172 -3.25 6.99 -10.91
N HIS A 173 -3.48 7.79 -11.95
CA HIS A 173 -4.62 8.68 -12.17
C HIS A 173 -5.98 7.96 -12.25
N HIS A 174 -6.58 7.58 -11.13
CA HIS A 174 -7.99 7.25 -11.10
C HIS A 174 -8.70 7.62 -9.79
N HIS A 175 -9.81 8.37 -9.95
CA HIS A 175 -10.97 8.46 -9.07
C HIS A 175 -10.94 9.37 -7.83
N HIS A 176 -11.55 10.57 -7.98
CA HIS A 176 -11.91 11.53 -6.93
C HIS A 176 -12.66 10.91 -5.73
N HIS A 177 -13.39 9.81 -5.93
CA HIS A 177 -14.18 9.14 -4.89
C HIS A 177 -13.34 8.30 -3.91
N HIS A 178 -12.18 7.78 -4.34
CA HIS A 178 -11.28 6.98 -3.50
C HIS A 178 -10.42 7.86 -2.58
N GLN A 179 -10.16 9.10 -2.98
CA GLN A 179 -9.33 10.05 -2.24
C GLN A 179 -9.99 10.47 -0.92
N HIS A 180 -11.30 10.76 -0.92
CA HIS A 180 -12.02 11.14 0.30
C HIS A 180 -12.05 10.04 1.36
N HIS A 181 -12.27 8.78 0.96
CA HIS A 181 -12.29 7.65 1.89
C HIS A 181 -10.89 7.34 2.45
N HIS A 182 -9.83 7.51 1.66
CA HIS A 182 -8.44 7.34 2.12
C HIS A 182 -8.08 8.41 3.17
N GLN A 183 -8.40 9.68 2.88
CA GLN A 183 -8.16 10.79 3.80
C GLN A 183 -8.93 10.62 5.11
N HIS A 184 -10.20 10.21 5.05
CA HIS A 184 -11.01 9.94 6.24
C HIS A 184 -10.38 8.86 7.13
N ARG A 185 -9.96 7.74 6.53
CA ARG A 185 -9.32 6.65 7.27
C ARG A 185 -8.00 7.09 7.91
N LEU A 186 -7.17 7.85 7.20
CA LEU A 186 -5.93 8.39 7.78
C LEU A 186 -6.20 9.32 8.96
N ALA A 187 -7.19 10.21 8.84
CA ALA A 187 -7.61 11.09 9.92
C ALA A 187 -8.12 10.30 11.14
N SER A 188 -8.89 9.23 10.91
CA SER A 188 -9.39 8.35 11.97
C SER A 188 -8.27 7.60 12.69
N VAL A 189 -7.30 7.05 11.96
CA VAL A 189 -6.11 6.40 12.56
C VAL A 189 -5.27 7.40 13.34
N SER A 190 -5.07 8.61 12.80
CA SER A 190 -4.37 9.69 13.50
C SER A 190 -5.08 10.05 14.81
N ALA A 191 -6.40 10.25 14.77
CA ALA A 191 -7.20 10.53 15.97
C ALA A 191 -7.11 9.40 17.01
N ALA A 192 -7.08 8.14 16.57
CA ALA A 192 -6.87 6.99 17.45
C ALA A 192 -5.47 6.98 18.08
N ALA A 193 -4.43 7.28 17.31
CA ALA A 193 -3.05 7.37 17.82
C ALA A 193 -2.91 8.49 18.86
N GLU A 194 -3.48 9.66 18.58
CA GLU A 194 -3.55 10.80 19.52
C GLU A 194 -4.34 10.43 20.79
N GLY A 195 -5.47 9.73 20.63
CA GLY A 195 -6.27 9.22 21.74
C GLY A 195 -5.50 8.28 22.65
N ILE A 196 -4.72 7.35 22.08
CA ILE A 196 -3.86 6.43 22.85
C ILE A 196 -2.78 7.21 23.58
N SER A 197 -2.02 8.05 22.86
CA SER A 197 -0.98 8.91 23.45
C SER A 197 -1.53 9.63 24.68
N SER A 198 -2.60 10.40 24.48
CA SER A 198 -3.19 11.24 25.51
C SER A 198 -3.82 10.48 26.68
N ALA A 199 -4.37 9.29 26.44
CA ALA A 199 -4.93 8.46 27.50
C ALA A 199 -3.86 7.78 28.34
N VAL A 200 -2.78 7.31 27.71
CA VAL A 200 -1.73 6.53 28.36
C VAL A 200 -0.77 7.45 29.13
N THR A 201 -0.42 8.62 28.60
CA THR A 201 0.36 9.65 29.34
C THR A 201 -0.38 10.16 30.57
N ARG A 202 -1.71 10.17 30.52
CA ARG A 202 -2.60 10.61 31.60
C ARG A 202 -3.27 9.45 32.34
N ALA A 203 -2.71 8.24 32.25
CA ALA A 203 -3.26 7.08 32.94
C ALA A 203 -3.39 7.34 34.45
N ARG A 204 -4.47 6.86 35.04
CA ARG A 204 -4.76 6.92 36.48
C ARG A 204 -5.25 5.55 36.92
N PHE A 205 -4.94 5.18 38.15
CA PHE A 205 -5.42 3.94 38.75
C PHE A 205 -5.32 4.01 40.27
N ILE A 206 -6.14 3.20 40.94
CA ILE A 206 -6.08 3.00 42.37
C ILE A 206 -4.87 2.12 42.68
N GLY A 207 -3.90 2.68 43.41
CA GLY A 207 -2.79 1.92 43.96
C GLY A 207 -3.30 0.86 44.93
N THR A 208 -2.99 -0.40 44.67
CA THR A 208 -3.52 -1.54 45.44
C THR A 208 -2.40 -2.29 46.15
N GLU A 209 -1.44 -2.78 45.38
CA GLU A 209 -0.24 -3.48 45.83
C GLU A 209 0.94 -3.10 44.94
N SER A 210 2.15 -3.00 45.51
CA SER A 210 3.35 -2.53 44.79
C SER A 210 3.59 -3.29 43.47
N ALA A 211 3.37 -4.61 43.46
CA ALA A 211 3.57 -5.43 42.28
C ALA A 211 2.56 -5.13 41.15
N ALA A 212 1.29 -4.87 41.50
CA ALA A 212 0.29 -4.50 40.51
C ALA A 212 0.57 -3.10 39.94
N ASP A 213 0.97 -2.17 40.81
CA ASP A 213 1.27 -0.79 40.43
C ASP A 213 2.50 -0.74 39.49
N GLU A 214 3.56 -1.49 39.80
CA GLU A 214 4.74 -1.65 38.93
C GLU A 214 4.37 -2.27 37.57
N ALA A 215 3.48 -3.27 37.56
CA ALA A 215 3.01 -3.89 36.33
C ALA A 215 2.21 -2.90 35.45
N VAL A 216 1.45 -1.98 36.06
CA VAL A 216 0.75 -0.91 35.33
C VAL A 216 1.75 0.10 34.76
N LEU A 217 2.73 0.54 35.56
CA LEU A 217 3.78 1.46 35.10
C LEU A 217 4.58 0.87 33.93
N PHE A 218 4.94 -0.40 34.00
CA PHE A 218 5.56 -1.12 32.89
C PHE A 218 4.62 -1.19 31.67
N GLY A 219 3.33 -1.46 31.90
CA GLY A 219 2.30 -1.47 30.86
C GLY A 219 2.18 -0.13 30.12
N ILE A 220 2.23 1.00 30.83
CA ILE A 220 2.23 2.35 30.26
C ILE A 220 3.42 2.50 29.31
N LEU A 221 4.64 2.25 29.79
CA LEU A 221 5.86 2.35 28.98
C LEU A 221 5.81 1.43 27.76
N TRP A 222 5.29 0.23 27.93
CA TRP A 222 5.21 -0.75 26.85
C TRP A 222 4.25 -0.29 25.74
N VAL A 223 3.08 0.23 26.10
CA VAL A 223 2.12 0.79 25.13
C VAL A 223 2.69 2.01 24.42
N LEU A 224 3.30 2.96 25.15
CA LEU A 224 3.89 4.15 24.54
C LEU A 224 4.99 3.79 23.55
N ARG A 225 5.88 2.84 23.92
CA ARG A 225 6.90 2.30 23.02
C ARG A 225 6.26 1.64 21.80
N ALA A 226 5.25 0.81 21.99
CA ALA A 226 4.57 0.12 20.89
C ALA A 226 3.89 1.11 19.94
N LEU A 227 3.25 2.16 20.47
CA LEU A 227 2.61 3.21 19.69
C LEU A 227 3.63 3.96 18.81
N VAL A 228 4.71 4.47 19.42
CA VAL A 228 5.75 5.25 18.71
C VAL A 228 6.44 4.40 17.64
N LEU A 229 6.63 3.10 17.87
CA LEU A 229 7.26 2.19 16.91
C LEU A 229 6.26 1.54 15.92
N SER A 230 4.96 1.79 16.08
CA SER A 230 3.93 1.27 15.18
C SER A 230 3.84 2.11 13.90
N ARG A 231 3.17 1.57 12.88
CA ARG A 231 2.86 2.33 11.65
C ARG A 231 1.91 3.49 11.91
N ALA A 232 1.04 3.39 12.91
CA ALA A 232 0.19 4.49 13.37
C ALA A 232 1.00 5.63 13.99
N GLY A 233 2.15 5.33 14.60
CA GLY A 233 3.03 6.30 15.25
C GLY A 233 3.55 7.40 14.32
N VAL A 234 3.63 7.13 13.01
CA VAL A 234 4.00 8.13 11.98
C VAL A 234 2.98 9.27 11.89
N LEU A 235 1.74 9.04 12.33
CA LEU A 235 0.64 10.02 12.30
C LEU A 235 0.50 10.80 13.61
N LEU A 236 1.40 10.60 14.58
CA LEU A 236 1.42 11.39 15.81
C LEU A 236 1.94 12.80 15.54
N SER A 237 1.30 13.77 16.18
CA SER A 237 1.77 15.14 16.26
C SER A 237 3.05 15.26 17.07
N ASN A 238 3.84 16.29 16.79
CA ASN A 238 5.02 16.62 17.57
C ASN A 238 4.68 16.86 19.05
N ASP A 239 3.50 17.44 19.34
CA ASP A 239 3.04 17.68 20.71
C ASP A 239 2.81 16.36 21.45
N SER A 240 2.14 15.38 20.82
CA SER A 240 1.98 14.05 21.41
C SER A 240 3.31 13.35 21.64
N ILE A 241 4.26 13.44 20.70
CA ILE A 241 5.60 12.85 20.89
C ILE A 241 6.32 13.50 22.07
N CYS A 242 6.25 14.82 22.21
CA CYS A 242 6.82 15.54 23.35
C CYS A 242 6.15 15.14 24.67
N GLU A 243 4.82 15.00 24.69
CA GLU A 243 4.07 14.55 25.88
C GLU A 243 4.49 13.14 26.30
N ILE A 244 4.62 12.22 25.34
CA ILE A 244 5.10 10.86 25.57
C ILE A 244 6.49 10.87 26.19
N LEU A 245 7.43 11.63 25.62
CA LEU A 245 8.81 11.71 26.12
C LEU A 245 8.87 12.29 27.54
N ASN A 246 8.08 13.33 27.84
CA ASN A 246 8.01 13.94 29.18
C ASN A 246 7.29 13.05 30.21
N SER A 247 6.45 12.11 29.78
CA SER A 247 5.76 11.18 30.67
C SER A 247 6.60 9.96 31.04
N ALA A 248 7.55 9.59 30.18
CA ALA A 248 8.35 8.37 30.30
C ALA A 248 9.72 8.58 30.96
N PHE A 249 10.17 9.83 31.13
CA PHE A 249 11.50 10.23 31.65
C PHE A 249 11.39 11.43 32.58
#